data_AF-A0A846D3I6-F1
#
_entry.id   AF-A0A846D3I6-F1
#
_cell.length_a   1.000
_cell.length_b   1.000
_cell.length_c   1.000
_cell.angle_alpha   90.00
_cell.angle_beta   90.00
_cell.angle_gamma   90.00
#
_symmetry.space_group_name_H-M   'P 1'
#
loop_
_entity.id
_entity.type
_entity.pdbx_description
1 polymer ?
#
loop_
_entity_poly.entity_id
_entity_poly.type
_entity_poly.pdbx_seq_one_letter_code
_entity_poly.pdbx_strand_id
1 'polypeptide(L)' 'FTRTPAAAHCLLAQVIENKPEKDPDNALAEWKICLRYTDIRNPDEDIWVGMARERIDAQVGVKDKTSESTK' A
#
# COMPACT_ATOMS: atom_id res chain seq x y z
N PHE A 1 4.15 -24.80 0.35
CA PHE A 1 3.54 -23.47 0.25
C PHE A 1 3.65 -22.77 1.59
N THR A 2 4.59 -21.84 1.74
CA THR A 2 4.64 -20.92 2.88
C THR A 2 3.48 -19.93 2.74
N ARG A 3 2.58 -19.89 3.72
CA ARG A 3 1.51 -18.89 3.76
C ARG A 3 2.12 -17.57 4.22
N THR A 4 2.30 -16.64 3.31
CA THR A 4 2.64 -15.26 3.63
C THR A 4 1.33 -14.50 3.90
N PRO A 5 1.25 -13.71 4.98
CA PRO A 5 0.05 -12.92 5.24
C PRO A 5 -0.11 -11.76 4.24
N ALA A 6 0.89 -11.53 3.38
CA ALA A 6 0.94 -10.47 2.37
C ALA A 6 -0.36 -10.36 1.58
N ALA A 7 -0.80 -11.46 0.95
CA ALA A 7 -2.01 -11.51 0.12
C ALA A 7 -3.25 -10.93 0.81
N ALA A 8 -3.45 -11.30 2.07
CA ALA A 8 -4.60 -10.86 2.85
C ALA A 8 -4.55 -9.35 3.13
N HIS A 9 -3.37 -8.84 3.49
CA HIS A 9 -3.16 -7.41 3.73
C HIS A 9 -3.27 -6.59 2.43
N CYS A 10 -2.69 -7.07 1.31
CA CYS A 10 -2.80 -6.41 0.01
C CYS A 10 -4.26 -6.36 -0.49
N LEU A 11 -5.04 -7.41 -0.23
CA LEU A 11 -6.47 -7.44 -0.57
C LEU A 11 -7.28 -6.52 0.33
N LEU A 12 -7.01 -6.52 1.64
CA LEU A 12 -7.70 -5.65 2.59
C LEU A 12 -7.48 -4.16 2.24
N ALA A 13 -6.26 -3.79 1.86
CA ALA A 13 -5.94 -2.45 1.41
C ALA A 13 -6.79 -2.02 0.19
N GLN A 14 -6.88 -2.87 -0.83
CA GLN A 14 -7.74 -2.64 -2.00
C GLN A 14 -9.22 -2.52 -1.61
N VAL A 15 -9.70 -3.36 -0.70
CA VAL A 15 -11.08 -3.30 -0.22
C VAL A 15 -11.35 -1.98 0.49
N ILE A 16 -10.43 -1.51 1.35
CA ILE A 16 -10.58 -0.21 2.03
C ILE A 16 -10.61 0.94 1.03
N GLU A 17 -9.78 0.92 -0.01
CA GLU A 17 -9.76 1.96 -1.05
C GLU A 17 -11.04 2.04 -1.87
N ASN A 18 -11.71 0.90 -2.08
CA ASN A 18 -12.93 0.79 -2.86
C ASN A 18 -14.22 0.91 -2.03
N LYS A 19 -14.11 1.02 -0.70
CA LYS A 19 -15.28 1.27 0.15
C LYS A 19 -15.81 2.69 -0.06
N PRO A 20 -17.14 2.90 0.08
CA PRO A 20 -17.75 4.23 0.02
C PRO A 20 -17.17 5.17 1.08
N GLU A 21 -16.96 4.63 2.29
CA GLU A 21 -16.26 5.29 3.38
C GLU A 21 -14.76 5.07 3.19
N LYS A 22 -14.08 6.08 2.66
CA LYS A 22 -12.64 6.03 2.42
C LYS A 22 -11.89 6.21 3.73
N ASP A 23 -11.01 5.27 4.03
CA ASP A 23 -10.05 5.35 5.14
C ASP A 23 -8.62 5.22 4.58
N PRO A 24 -8.04 6.32 4.07
CA PRO A 24 -6.75 6.30 3.39
C PRO A 24 -5.58 5.95 4.34
N ASP A 25 -5.70 6.26 5.62
CA ASP A 25 -4.67 5.96 6.62
C ASP A 25 -4.62 4.46 6.91
N ASN A 26 -5.79 3.84 7.07
CA ASN A 26 -5.89 2.40 7.27
C ASN A 26 -5.50 1.63 6.00
N ALA A 27 -5.94 2.08 4.82
CA ALA A 27 -5.50 1.49 3.54
C ALA A 27 -3.97 1.51 3.42
N LEU A 28 -3.32 2.63 3.77
CA LEU A 28 -1.87 2.73 3.75
C LEU A 28 -1.19 1.80 4.75
N ALA A 29 -1.74 1.68 5.97
CA ALA A 29 -1.20 0.78 6.97
C ALA A 29 -1.16 -0.66 6.41
N GLU A 30 -2.25 -1.07 5.76
CA GLU A 30 -2.36 -2.37 5.10
C GLU A 30 -1.39 -2.52 3.91
N TRP A 31 -1.20 -1.48 3.09
CA TRP A 31 -0.18 -1.50 2.02
C TRP A 31 1.26 -1.64 2.53
N LYS A 32 1.58 -1.03 3.68
CA LYS A 32 2.90 -1.19 4.32
C LYS A 32 3.10 -2.61 4.85
N ILE A 33 2.05 -3.24 5.37
CA ILE A 33 2.11 -4.63 5.84
C ILE A 33 2.20 -5.59 4.66
N CYS A 34 1.41 -5.37 3.60
CA CYS A 34 1.51 -6.05 2.31
C CYS A 34 2.96 -6.06 1.83
N LEU A 35 3.58 -4.89 1.64
CA LEU A 35 4.96 -4.79 1.14
C LEU A 35 6.00 -5.45 2.05
N ARG A 36 5.77 -5.47 3.36
CA ARG A 36 6.68 -6.12 4.33
C ARG A 36 6.71 -7.65 4.16
N TYR A 37 5.58 -8.26 3.83
CA TYR A 37 5.44 -9.71 3.80
C TYR A 37 5.46 -10.31 2.39
N THR A 38 5.32 -9.50 1.35
CA THR A 38 5.48 -9.95 -0.04
C THR A 38 6.91 -10.41 -0.30
N ASP A 39 7.07 -11.53 -1.02
CA ASP A 39 8.37 -11.99 -1.53
C ASP A 39 8.58 -11.49 -2.96
N ILE A 40 9.54 -10.59 -3.16
CA ILE A 40 9.97 -10.08 -4.47
C ILE A 40 10.41 -11.21 -5.44
N ARG A 41 10.77 -12.39 -4.94
CA ARG A 41 11.16 -13.54 -5.78
C ARG A 41 9.95 -14.36 -6.22
N ASN A 42 8.76 -14.08 -5.68
CA ASN A 42 7.52 -14.72 -6.09
C ASN A 42 6.84 -13.85 -7.17
N PRO A 43 6.82 -14.28 -8.45
CA PRO A 43 6.22 -13.50 -9.53
C PRO A 43 4.71 -13.30 -9.34
N ASP A 44 4.03 -14.18 -8.61
CA ASP A 44 2.60 -14.04 -8.33
C ASP A 44 2.30 -12.86 -7.39
N GLU A 45 3.29 -12.45 -6.58
CA GLU A 45 3.17 -11.33 -5.63
C GLU A 45 3.74 -10.01 -6.17
N ASP A 46 4.40 -10.02 -7.34
CA ASP A 46 5.07 -8.84 -7.91
C ASP A 46 4.08 -7.68 -8.17
N ILE A 47 2.88 -8.02 -8.62
CA ILE A 47 1.82 -7.02 -8.82
C ILE A 47 1.43 -6.32 -7.51
N TRP A 48 1.42 -7.06 -6.39
CA TRP A 48 1.11 -6.48 -5.09
C TRP A 48 2.26 -5.61 -4.57
N VAL A 49 3.51 -6.00 -4.84
CA VAL A 49 4.69 -5.17 -4.55
C VAL A 49 4.60 -3.84 -5.29
N GLY A 50 4.28 -3.86 -6.58
CA GLY A 50 4.14 -2.67 -7.41
C GLY A 50 3.05 -1.73 -6.89
N MET A 51 1.85 -2.25 -6.64
CA MET A 51 0.73 -1.46 -6.11
C MET A 51 1.01 -0.85 -4.74
N ALA A 52 1.64 -1.61 -3.85
CA ALA A 52 1.99 -1.13 -2.51
C ALA A 52 3.00 0.01 -2.56
N ARG A 53 4.04 -0.11 -3.40
CA ARG A 53 5.06 0.93 -3.58
C ARG A 53 4.45 2.22 -4.12
N GLU A 54 3.64 2.12 -5.17
CA GLU A 54 2.99 3.29 -5.78
C GLU A 54 2.26 4.15 -4.74
N ARG A 55 1.53 3.51 -3.82
CA ARG A 55 0.72 4.20 -2.81
C ARG A 55 1.52 4.73 -1.64
N ILE A 56 2.56 4.00 -1.23
CA ILE A 56 3.51 4.48 -0.23
C ILE A 56 4.25 5.70 -0.76
N ASP A 57 4.75 5.63 -2.00
CA ASP A 57 5.51 6.70 -2.65
C ASP A 57 4.62 7.92 -2.94
N ALA A 58 3.37 7.72 -3.38
CA ALA A 58 2.41 8.80 -3.55
C ALA A 58 2.20 9.58 -2.25
N GLN A 59 2.25 8.94 -1.08
CA GLN A 59 2.14 9.64 0.21
C GLN A 59 3.43 10.32 0.66
N VAL A 60 4.60 9.78 0.31
CA VAL A 60 5.88 10.45 0.55
C VAL A 60 5.97 11.71 -0.33
N GLY A 61 5.63 11.61 -1.61
CA GLY A 61 5.60 12.75 -2.53
C GLY A 61 4.53 13.81 -2.20
N VAL A 62 3.46 13.44 -1.49
CA VAL A 62 2.48 14.40 -0.95
C VAL A 62 3.05 15.17 0.25
N LYS A 63 3.84 14.53 1.12
CA LYS A 63 4.46 15.22 2.28
C LYS A 63 5.47 16.29 1.85
N ASP A 64 6.18 16.09 0.75
CA ASP A 64 7.12 17.07 0.22
C ASP A 64 6.43 18.27 -0.46
N LYS A 65 5.19 18.11 -0.95
CA LYS A 65 4.42 19.20 -1.58
C LYS A 65 3.54 20.02 -0.61
N THR A 66 3.25 19.53 0.59
CA THR A 66 2.40 20.26 1.55
C THR A 66 3.17 21.29 2.40
N SER A 67 4.51 21.33 2.34
CA SER A 67 5.29 22.35 3.06
C SER A 67 5.60 23.63 2.27
N GLU A 68 5.23 23.74 0.99
CA GLU A 68 5.57 24.90 0.14
C GLU A 68 4.32 25.52 -0.53
N SER A 69 3.30 25.85 0.27
CA SER A 69 2.28 26.81 -0.15
C SER A 69 1.76 27.60 1.06
N THR A 70 2.67 28.32 1.70
CA THR A 70 2.33 29.50 2.51
C THR A 70 3.51 30.46 2.45
N LYS A 71 3.59 31.24 1.37
CA LYS A 71 4.08 32.61 1.43
C LYS A 71 3.58 33.43 0.24
#